data_AF-A0A528CJP8-F1
#
_entry.id   AF-A0A528CJP8-F1
#
_cell.length_a   1.000
_cell.length_b   1.000
_cell.length_c   1.000
_cell.angle_alpha   90.00
_cell.angle_beta   90.00
_cell.angle_gamma   90.00
#
_symmetry.space_group_name_H-M   'P 1'
#
loop_
_entity.id
_entity.type
_entity.pdbx_description
1 polymer ?
#
loop_
_entity_poly.entity_id
_entity_poly.type
_entity_poly.pdbx_seq_one_letter_code
_entity_poly.pdbx_strand_id
1 'polypeptide(L)' 'MVQLGELLMILDLHRQGLSVTAIARRMGRDPKTVRKYIERGLELPAYRPRQAGRPNKIAPFVDYLR' A
#
# COMPACT_ATOMS: atom_id res chain seq x y z
N MET A 1 5.71 -0.60 -1.20
CA MET A 1 4.52 -1.30 -1.73
C MET A 1 4.57 -2.70 -1.15
N VAL A 2 3.51 -3.19 -0.50
CA VAL A 2 3.51 -4.52 0.14
C VAL A 2 3.23 -5.56 -0.95
N GLN A 3 4.07 -6.60 -1.01
CA GLN A 3 3.88 -7.70 -1.96
C GLN A 3 2.69 -8.58 -1.53
N LEU A 4 2.10 -9.32 -2.47
CA LEU A 4 0.97 -10.22 -2.17
C LEU A 4 1.31 -11.23 -1.07
N GLY A 5 2.53 -11.77 -1.07
CA GLY A 5 3.00 -12.69 -0.02
C GLY A 5 3.05 -12.04 1.36
N GLU A 6 3.53 -10.80 1.47
CA GLU A 6 3.53 -10.05 2.72
C GLU A 6 2.09 -9.74 3.20
N LEU A 7 1.17 -9.44 2.28
CA LEU A 7 -0.24 -9.19 2.61
C LEU A 7 -0.91 -10.44 3.20
N LEU A 8 -0.72 -11.59 2.55
CA LEU A 8 -1.24 -12.87 3.03
C LEU A 8 -0.69 -13.19 4.43
N MET A 9 0.61 -12.93 4.66
CA MET A 9 1.23 -13.18 5.95
C MET A 9 0.71 -12.24 7.05
N ILE A 10 0.41 -10.97 6.75
CA ILE A 10 -0.24 -10.05 7.70
C ILE A 10 -1.63 -10.56 8.09
N LEU A 11 -2.42 -10.98 7.10
CA LEU A 11 -3.79 -11.46 7.33
C LEU A 11 -3.80 -12.77 8.12
N ASP A 12 -2.90 -13.71 7.79
CA ASP A 12 -2.77 -14.98 8.47
C ASP A 12 -2.35 -14.80 9.94
N LEU A 13 -1.31 -14.00 10.19
CA LEU A 13 -0.87 -13.69 11.56
C LEU A 13 -1.96 -12.97 12.38
N HIS A 14 -2.75 -12.11 11.75
CA HIS A 14 -3.89 -11.48 12.42
C HIS A 14 -4.98 -12.50 12.76
N ARG A 15 -5.27 -13.47 11.88
CA ARG A 15 -6.21 -14.58 12.15
C ARG A 15 -5.73 -15.52 13.26
N GLN A 16 -4.42 -15.67 13.43
CA GLN A 16 -3.80 -16.39 14.55
C GLN A 16 -3.90 -15.63 15.89
N GLY A 17 -4.47 -14.41 15.90
CA GLY A 17 -4.68 -13.61 17.11
C GLY A 17 -3.49 -12.76 17.52
N LEU A 18 -2.46 -12.61 16.67
CA LEU A 18 -1.36 -11.71 16.97
C LEU A 18 -1.81 -10.25 16.91
N SER A 19 -1.31 -9.45 17.85
CA SER A 19 -1.57 -8.01 17.85
C SER A 19 -0.89 -7.31 16.67
N VAL A 20 -1.48 -6.20 16.23
CA VAL A 20 -0.94 -5.36 15.13
C VAL A 20 0.53 -4.98 15.37
N THR A 21 0.90 -4.68 16.61
CA THR A 21 2.28 -4.32 16.98
C THR A 21 3.24 -5.51 16.94
N ALA A 22 2.78 -6.71 17.28
CA ALA A 22 3.57 -7.93 17.16
C ALA A 22 3.86 -8.28 15.69
N ILE A 23 2.83 -8.18 14.83
CA ILE A 23 2.97 -8.39 13.38
C ILE A 23 3.92 -7.36 12.77
N ALA A 24 3.77 -6.09 13.15
CA ALA A 24 4.63 -4.99 12.71
C ALA A 24 6.11 -5.24 13.04
N ARG A 25 6.41 -5.65 14.28
CA ARG A 25 7.78 -5.98 14.72
C ARG A 25 8.35 -7.18 13.99
N ARG A 26 7.55 -8.24 13.80
CA ARG A 26 7.99 -9.47 13.11
C ARG A 26 8.29 -9.23 11.63
N MET A 27 7.52 -8.37 10.98
CA MET A 27 7.63 -8.07 9.54
C MET A 27 8.53 -6.86 9.25
N GLY A 28 9.00 -6.13 10.27
CA GLY A 28 9.71 -4.86 10.09
C GLY A 28 8.87 -3.78 9.38
N ARG A 29 7.55 -3.79 9.58
CA ARG A 29 6.61 -2.86 8.95
C ARG A 29 6.03 -1.88 9.97
N ASP A 30 5.62 -0.72 9.48
CA ASP A 30 4.94 0.27 10.31
C ASP A 30 3.56 -0.27 10.78
N PRO A 31 3.19 -0.14 12.07
CA PRO A 31 1.91 -0.61 12.58
C PRO A 31 0.68 -0.04 11.84
N LYS A 32 0.75 1.18 11.32
CA LYS A 32 -0.32 1.77 10.50
C LYS A 32 -0.48 1.03 9.18
N THR A 33 0.61 0.50 8.63
CA THR A 33 0.58 -0.32 7.40
C THR A 33 -0.12 -1.63 7.67
N VAL A 34 0.24 -2.31 8.76
CA VAL A 34 -0.40 -3.57 9.19
C VAL A 34 -1.89 -3.35 9.43
N ARG A 35 -2.26 -2.31 10.18
CA ARG A 35 -3.67 -1.95 10.45
C ARG A 35 -4.46 -1.72 9.16
N LYS A 36 -3.90 -0.91 8.26
CA LYS A 36 -4.50 -0.61 6.95
C LYS A 36 -4.80 -1.90 6.18
N TYR A 37 -3.88 -2.86 6.14
CA TYR A 37 -4.09 -4.09 5.38
C TYR A 37 -5.03 -5.08 6.05
N ILE A 38 -5.11 -5.09 7.38
CA ILE A 38 -6.13 -5.87 8.10
C ILE A 38 -7.54 -5.33 7.76
N GLU A 39 -7.73 -4.00 7.81
CA GLU A 39 -9.02 -3.36 7.49
C GLU A 39 -9.41 -3.53 6.02
N ARG A 40 -8.42 -3.50 5.11
CA ARG A 40 -8.64 -3.61 3.67
C ARG A 40 -8.79 -5.05 3.16
N GLY A 41 -8.35 -6.05 3.94
CA GLY A 41 -8.38 -7.45 3.55
C GLY A 41 -7.46 -7.80 2.38
N LEU A 42 -7.90 -8.70 1.51
CA LEU A 42 -7.12 -9.20 0.35
C LEU A 42 -7.03 -8.18 -0.80
N GLU A 43 -7.44 -6.93 -0.59
CA GLU A 43 -7.24 -5.89 -1.60
C GLU A 43 -5.78 -5.46 -1.66
N LEU A 44 -5.11 -5.86 -2.75
CA LEU A 44 -3.82 -5.31 -3.09
C LEU A 44 -3.90 -3.79 -3.25
N PRO A 45 -2.82 -3.04 -2.95
CA PRO A 45 -2.75 -1.62 -3.26
C PRO A 45 -2.79 -1.43 -4.79
N ALA A 46 -3.99 -1.32 -5.33
CA ALA A 46 -4.21 -0.97 -6.73
C ALA A 46 -3.97 0.52 -6.90
N TYR A 47 -3.05 0.86 -7.81
CA TYR A 47 -2.91 2.23 -8.26
C TYR A 47 -4.14 2.58 -9.09
N ARG A 48 -4.94 3.56 -8.64
CA ARG A 48 -6.04 4.05 -9.45
C ARG A 48 -5.48 4.65 -10.74
N PRO A 49 -6.15 4.48 -11.90
CA PRO A 49 -5.77 5.16 -13.12
C PRO A 49 -5.57 6.65 -12.82
N ARG A 50 -4.45 7.24 -13.29
CA ARG A 50 -4.28 8.69 -13.19
C ARG A 50 -5.42 9.33 -13.97
N GLN A 51 -6.16 10.25 -13.33
CA GLN A 51 -7.13 11.06 -14.06
C GLN A 51 -6.40 11.79 -15.19
N ALA A 52 -6.80 11.49 -16.43
CA ALA A 52 -6.37 12.24 -17.59
C ALA A 52 -6.80 13.71 -17.40
N GLY A 53 -5.90 14.64 -17.68
CA GLY A 53 -6.15 16.09 -17.50
C GLY A 53 -5.87 16.66 -16.12
N ARG A 54 -5.27 15.89 -15.19
CA ARG A 54 -4.82 16.45 -13.91
C ARG A 54 -3.72 17.50 -14.19
N PRO A 55 -3.84 18.74 -13.70
CA PRO A 55 -2.81 19.75 -13.88
C PRO A 55 -1.51 19.24 -13.27
N ASN A 56 -0.48 19.06 -14.09
CA ASN A 56 0.86 18.71 -13.66
C ASN A 56 1.78 19.92 -13.87
N LYS A 57 2.78 20.08 -13.00
CA LYS A 57 3.72 21.21 -13.08
C LYS A 57 4.51 21.27 -14.39
N ILE A 58 4.54 20.14 -15.10
CA ILE A 58 5.28 19.94 -16.35
C ILE A 58 4.41 20.28 -17.57
N ALA A 59 3.07 20.33 -17.47
CA ALA A 59 2.17 20.63 -18.60
C ALA A 59 2.60 21.85 -19.42
N PRO A 60 2.96 23.00 -18.82
CA PRO A 60 3.37 24.19 -19.57
C PRO A 60 4.69 24.05 -20.32
N PHE A 61 5.50 23.03 -19.99
CA PHE A 61 6.86 22.86 -20.49
C PHE A 61 7.01 21.65 -21.41
N VAL A 62 5.92 20.92 -21.72
CA VAL A 62 5.97 19.70 -22.55
C VAL A 62 6.54 19.99 -23.93
N ASP A 63 6.25 21.16 -24.50
CA ASP A 63 6.72 21.55 -25.83
C ASP A 63 8.25 21.70 -25.91
N TYR A 64 8.92 21.96 -24.78
CA TYR A 64 10.38 22.08 -24.72
C TYR A 64 11.11 20.74 -24.57
N LEU A 65 10.39 19.64 -24.32
CA LEU A 65 10.95 18.31 -24.09
C LEU A 65 10.99 17.44 -25.37
N ARG A 66 10.77 18.06 -26.53
CA ARG A 66 10.65 17.40 -27.82
C ARG A 66 12.00 17.24 -28.54
#